data_AF-A0A7L2IKV8-F1
#
_entry.id   AF-A0A7L2IKV8-F1
#
_cell.length_a   1.000
_cell.length_b   1.000
_cell.length_c   1.000
_cell.angle_alpha   90.00
_cell.angle_beta   90.00
_cell.angle_gamma   90.00
#
_symmetry.space_group_name_H-M   'P 1'
#
loop_
_entity.id
_entity.type
_entity.pdbx_description
1 polymer ?
#
loop_
_entity_poly.entity_id
_entity_poly.type
_entity_poly.pdbx_seq_one_letter_code
_entity_poly.pdbx_strand_id
1 'polypeptide(L)'
;DSLSMNPGPDGSPELMVSQPGCGYAILLCTWDSEQQATAEGRDSTAANSEAPVRDVILHQTSGRIHNKNVSTHLIGSIGRGCSSEDSGSGLFALCTLDGTLKLMEGADKLLWSVQVDHQLFALEKLDVTGNGHEEVIACAWDGQTYIIDHNRTVARFQADENVSAFCAGLYACKGASNSPCLVYVSFSQKIYIYWDVQLERMESTNLLKILDCDPEFGNLLQQLGVERSDVSAVRDLIHKTLYFPEKHQQSSPSQCQDPAGADPSDH
;
A
#
# COMPACT_ATOMS: atom_id res chain seq x y z
N ASP A 1 -5.65 20.02 11.91
CA ASP A 1 -4.45 20.36 11.14
C ASP A 1 -3.37 19.36 11.44
N SER A 2 -2.80 18.77 10.40
CA SER A 2 -1.70 17.81 10.47
C SER A 2 -0.47 18.37 9.75
N LEU A 3 0.70 18.08 10.31
CA LEU A 3 1.99 18.45 9.77
C LEU A 3 2.80 17.18 9.53
N SER A 4 3.45 17.11 8.38
CA SER A 4 4.27 15.96 8.01
C SER A 4 5.48 16.41 7.19
N MET A 5 6.49 15.55 7.10
CA MET A 5 7.67 15.79 6.27
C MET A 5 7.62 14.85 5.07
N ASN A 6 8.06 15.34 3.91
CA ASN A 6 8.17 14.54 2.70
C ASN A 6 9.43 14.94 1.91
N PRO A 7 10.13 14.00 1.27
CA PRO A 7 11.21 14.35 0.35
C PRO A 7 10.69 15.11 -0.88
N GLY A 8 11.29 16.27 -1.16
CA GLY A 8 11.09 17.05 -2.36
C GLY A 8 11.72 16.39 -3.60
N PRO A 9 11.60 17.02 -4.79
CA PRO A 9 12.13 16.48 -6.05
C PRO A 9 13.65 16.29 -6.08
N ASP A 10 14.39 17.07 -5.29
CA ASP A 10 15.83 17.00 -5.12
C ASP A 10 16.25 16.14 -3.91
N GLY A 11 15.28 15.49 -3.25
CA GLY A 11 15.48 14.72 -2.03
C GLY A 11 15.62 15.55 -0.76
N SER A 12 15.54 16.89 -0.84
CA SER A 12 15.54 17.75 0.34
C SER A 12 14.26 17.54 1.17
N PRO A 13 14.31 17.68 2.50
CA PRO A 13 13.12 17.53 3.33
C PRO A 13 12.21 18.76 3.17
N GLU A 14 10.98 18.52 2.71
CA GLU A 14 9.93 19.53 2.63
C GLU A 14 8.94 19.36 3.80
N LEU A 15 8.64 20.47 4.48
CA LEU A 15 7.66 20.49 5.55
C LEU A 15 6.27 20.78 4.98
N MET A 16 5.35 19.83 5.12
CA MET A 16 4.01 19.88 4.57
C MET A 16 2.97 20.12 5.65
N VAL A 17 2.01 21.01 5.38
CA VAL A 17 0.91 21.32 6.29
C VAL A 17 -0.41 21.12 5.56
N SER A 18 -1.30 20.32 6.13
CA SER A 18 -2.65 20.11 5.58
C SER A 18 -3.44 21.42 5.53
N GLN A 19 -4.20 21.62 4.46
CA GLN A 19 -5.19 22.68 4.33
C GLN A 19 -6.57 22.08 4.02
N PRO A 20 -7.67 22.76 4.36
CA PRO A 20 -9.01 22.25 4.08
C PRO A 20 -9.24 21.84 2.62
N GLY A 21 -10.09 20.82 2.40
CA GLY A 21 -10.51 20.34 1.08
C GLY A 21 -9.41 19.65 0.25
N CYS A 22 -8.57 18.80 0.87
CA CYS A 22 -7.38 18.22 0.24
C CYS A 22 -6.40 19.27 -0.30
N GLY A 23 -6.35 20.45 0.32
CA GLY A 23 -5.27 21.39 0.12
C GLY A 23 -4.06 21.03 0.98
N TYR A 24 -2.90 21.55 0.65
CA TYR A 24 -1.75 21.56 1.54
C TYR A 24 -0.82 22.71 1.18
N ALA A 25 0.04 23.08 2.12
CA ALA A 25 1.10 24.04 1.91
C ALA A 25 2.45 23.38 2.16
N ILE A 26 3.44 23.71 1.33
CA ILE A 26 4.84 23.38 1.55
C ILE A 26 5.50 24.61 2.14
N LEU A 27 6.15 24.43 3.29
CA LEU A 27 6.96 25.45 3.95
C LEU A 27 8.41 25.22 3.50
N LEU A 28 8.97 26.21 2.80
CA LEU A 28 10.36 26.19 2.36
C LEU A 28 11.26 26.61 3.51
N CYS A 29 12.25 25.79 3.86
CA CYS A 29 13.27 26.17 4.83
C CYS A 29 14.34 27.05 4.15
N THR A 30 14.23 28.37 4.30
CA THR A 30 15.12 29.37 3.66
C THR A 30 16.30 29.81 4.54
N TRP A 31 16.55 29.16 5.68
CA TRP A 31 17.51 29.62 6.70
C TRP A 31 18.95 29.84 6.22
N ASP A 32 19.43 29.07 5.23
CA ASP A 32 20.79 29.24 4.70
C ASP A 32 20.91 30.34 3.63
N SER A 33 19.80 30.76 3.01
CA SER A 33 19.81 31.75 1.94
C SER A 33 19.97 33.20 2.45
N GLU A 34 19.56 33.48 3.69
CA GLU A 34 19.74 34.81 4.30
C GLU A 34 21.20 35.11 4.65
N GLN A 35 22.04 34.10 4.88
CA GLN A 35 23.47 34.32 5.20
C GLN A 35 24.30 34.69 3.97
N GLN A 36 23.99 34.16 2.79
CA GLN A 36 24.71 34.48 1.55
C GLN A 36 24.41 35.89 1.01
N ALA A 37 23.22 36.44 1.27
CA ALA A 37 22.87 37.80 0.85
C ALA A 37 23.64 38.90 1.60
N THR A 38 24.28 38.59 2.73
CA THR A 38 25.07 39.55 3.51
C THR A 38 26.57 39.58 3.19
N ALA A 39 27.07 38.67 2.35
CA ALA A 39 28.51 38.51 2.13
C ALA A 39 29.04 39.10 0.81
N GLU A 40 28.19 39.46 -0.16
CA GLU A 40 28.65 39.98 -1.45
C GLU A 40 28.10 41.37 -1.77
N GLY A 41 29.01 42.34 -1.87
CA GLY A 41 28.89 43.42 -2.86
C GLY A 41 28.04 44.63 -2.47
N ARG A 42 28.65 45.54 -1.72
CA ARG A 42 28.23 46.94 -1.64
C ARG A 42 28.61 47.63 -2.96
N ASP A 43 27.69 47.72 -3.93
CA ASP A 43 27.65 48.83 -4.91
C ASP A 43 26.34 48.91 -5.72
N SER A 44 25.58 49.98 -5.44
CA SER A 44 24.82 50.87 -6.33
C SER A 44 23.94 50.35 -7.51
N THR A 45 22.65 50.66 -7.38
CA THR A 45 21.66 51.07 -8.41
C THR A 45 21.21 50.08 -9.49
N ALA A 46 20.04 49.45 -9.27
CA ALA A 46 18.95 49.36 -10.26
C ALA A 46 17.68 48.82 -9.58
N ALA A 47 16.57 49.52 -9.77
CA ALA A 47 15.24 49.04 -9.39
C ALA A 47 14.92 47.76 -10.15
N ASN A 48 14.70 46.66 -9.43
CA ASN A 48 14.00 45.50 -9.99
C ASN A 48 13.17 44.85 -8.88
N SER A 49 11.90 44.62 -9.18
CA SER A 49 10.86 44.15 -8.27
C SER A 49 11.29 42.92 -7.47
N GLU A 50 11.45 43.06 -6.16
CA GLU A 50 11.48 41.93 -5.21
C GLU A 50 10.09 41.28 -5.25
N ALA A 51 9.95 40.21 -6.03
CA ALA A 51 8.88 39.26 -5.80
C ALA A 51 9.12 38.68 -4.40
N PRO A 52 8.12 38.69 -3.49
CA PRO A 52 8.32 38.17 -2.15
C PRO A 52 8.76 36.72 -2.26
N VAL A 53 9.89 36.38 -1.61
CA VAL A 53 10.31 35.00 -1.40
C VAL A 53 9.11 34.29 -0.76
N ARG A 54 8.48 33.39 -1.51
CA ARG A 54 7.32 32.66 -1.00
C ARG A 54 7.85 31.53 -0.14
N ASP A 55 8.06 31.81 1.15
CA ASP A 55 8.37 30.79 2.16
C ASP A 55 7.28 29.72 2.25
N VAL A 56 6.10 29.99 1.69
CA VAL A 56 4.95 29.11 1.66
C VAL A 56 4.46 28.94 0.22
N ILE A 57 4.46 27.68 -0.26
CA ILE A 57 3.85 27.31 -1.53
C ILE A 57 2.54 26.58 -1.25
N LEU A 58 1.42 27.18 -1.68
CA LEU A 58 0.10 26.57 -1.53
C LEU A 58 -0.21 25.68 -2.72
N HIS A 59 -0.58 24.43 -2.43
CA HIS A 59 -1.05 23.45 -3.39
C HIS A 59 -2.53 23.13 -3.16
N GLN A 60 -3.27 23.04 -4.25
CA GLN A 60 -4.62 22.47 -4.25
C GLN A 60 -4.59 21.23 -5.12
N THR A 61 -4.91 20.07 -4.54
CA THR A 61 -4.92 18.85 -5.34
C THR A 61 -6.03 18.90 -6.38
N SER A 62 -5.66 18.63 -7.64
CA SER A 62 -6.59 18.47 -8.74
C SER A 62 -7.61 17.35 -8.45
N GLY A 63 -8.85 17.53 -8.88
CA GLY A 63 -9.95 16.56 -8.68
C GLY A 63 -11.28 17.24 -8.44
N ARG A 64 -12.38 16.48 -8.43
CA ARG A 64 -13.70 16.99 -8.04
C ARG A 64 -13.55 17.63 -6.66
N ILE A 65 -13.66 18.95 -6.62
CA ILE A 65 -13.55 19.73 -5.39
C ILE A 65 -14.77 19.36 -4.55
N HIS A 66 -14.58 18.42 -3.64
CA HIS A 66 -15.46 18.27 -2.49
C HIS A 66 -15.15 19.40 -1.50
N ASN A 67 -16.08 19.61 -0.58
CA ASN A 67 -16.30 20.87 0.12
C ASN A 67 -14.98 21.49 0.66
N LYS A 68 -14.64 22.69 0.16
CA LYS A 68 -13.37 23.40 0.47
C LYS A 68 -13.17 23.73 1.95
N ASN A 69 -14.19 23.55 2.77
CA ASN A 69 -14.17 23.85 4.19
C ASN A 69 -14.02 22.59 5.06
N VAL A 70 -13.86 21.40 4.45
CA VAL A 70 -13.73 20.13 5.18
C VAL A 70 -12.28 19.94 5.65
N SER A 71 -12.11 19.51 6.89
CA SER A 71 -10.79 19.24 7.46
C SER A 71 -10.06 18.15 6.66
N THR A 72 -8.73 18.26 6.62
CA THR A 72 -7.85 17.33 5.91
C THR A 72 -6.74 16.87 6.85
N HIS A 73 -6.43 15.58 6.82
CA HIS A 73 -5.20 15.02 7.38
C HIS A 73 -4.23 14.67 6.26
N LEU A 74 -2.95 14.80 6.54
CA LEU A 74 -1.84 14.63 5.63
C LEU A 74 -0.77 13.79 6.32
N ILE A 75 -0.27 12.77 5.61
CA ILE A 75 0.89 12.00 6.03
C ILE A 75 1.85 11.84 4.85
N GLY A 76 3.12 12.20 5.07
CA GLY A 76 4.19 12.13 4.07
C GLY A 76 5.17 10.99 4.32
N SER A 77 6.18 10.92 3.45
CA SER A 77 7.25 9.92 3.52
C SER A 77 6.75 8.48 3.52
N ILE A 78 5.74 8.17 2.70
CA ILE A 78 5.23 6.80 2.54
C ILE A 78 6.27 5.95 1.81
N GLY A 79 6.67 4.84 2.44
CA GLY A 79 7.73 3.95 1.97
C GLY A 79 7.33 3.12 0.75
N ARG A 80 8.23 3.09 -0.25
CA ARG A 80 8.08 2.32 -1.49
C ARG A 80 8.82 0.98 -1.49
N GLY A 81 9.21 0.48 -0.32
CA GLY A 81 10.10 -0.67 -0.20
C GLY A 81 11.55 -0.37 -0.58
N CYS A 82 12.40 -1.38 -0.40
CA CYS A 82 13.82 -1.30 -0.68
C CYS A 82 14.08 -1.51 -2.17
N SER A 83 13.83 -0.50 -3.01
CA SER A 83 14.36 -0.47 -4.38
C SER A 83 15.37 0.66 -4.50
N SER A 84 16.60 0.31 -4.87
CA SER A 84 17.81 1.14 -4.78
C SER A 84 17.88 2.29 -5.80
N GLU A 85 16.77 2.67 -6.41
CA GLU A 85 16.69 3.72 -7.45
C GLU A 85 15.48 4.64 -7.22
N ASP A 86 15.21 5.06 -5.98
CA ASP A 86 14.20 6.09 -5.71
C ASP A 86 14.74 7.48 -6.09
N SER A 87 14.75 7.75 -7.40
CA SER A 87 14.98 9.08 -7.99
C SER A 87 13.68 9.91 -8.06
N GLY A 88 12.64 9.48 -7.35
CA GLY A 88 11.32 10.10 -7.34
C GLY A 88 11.09 10.95 -6.09
N SER A 89 10.27 12.00 -6.23
CA SER A 89 9.73 12.75 -5.10
C SER A 89 8.97 11.83 -4.12
N GLY A 90 9.00 12.16 -2.83
CA GLY A 90 8.36 11.38 -1.78
C GLY A 90 6.85 11.22 -1.98
N LEU A 91 6.32 10.09 -1.50
CA LEU A 91 4.87 9.84 -1.48
C LEU A 91 4.23 10.43 -0.24
N PHE A 92 3.05 11.02 -0.43
CA PHE A 92 2.20 11.45 0.67
C PHE A 92 0.74 11.16 0.37
N ALA A 93 -0.03 10.94 1.43
CA ALA A 93 -1.46 10.73 1.36
C ALA A 93 -2.21 11.85 2.06
N LEU A 94 -3.43 12.07 1.60
CA LEU A 94 -4.39 13.00 2.15
C LEU A 94 -5.70 12.27 2.44
N CYS A 95 -6.33 12.60 3.55
CA CYS A 95 -7.72 12.20 3.80
C CYS A 95 -8.54 13.40 4.26
N THR A 96 -9.82 13.44 3.88
CA THR A 96 -10.77 14.45 4.37
C THR A 96 -11.82 13.83 5.27
N LEU A 97 -12.39 14.66 6.14
CA LEU A 97 -13.51 14.26 7.00
C LEU A 97 -14.76 13.81 6.23
N ASP A 98 -14.93 14.21 4.97
CA ASP A 98 -16.04 13.74 4.12
C ASP A 98 -15.72 12.46 3.32
N GLY A 99 -14.59 11.80 3.61
CA GLY A 99 -14.29 10.48 3.06
C GLY A 99 -13.48 10.50 1.76
N THR A 100 -12.86 11.61 1.38
CA THR A 100 -11.91 11.61 0.25
C THR A 100 -10.56 11.08 0.73
N LEU A 101 -9.98 10.12 0.01
CA LEU A 101 -8.60 9.64 0.17
C LEU A 101 -7.83 9.88 -1.13
N LYS A 102 -6.60 10.37 -1.03
CA LYS A 102 -5.69 10.57 -2.17
C LYS A 102 -4.28 10.11 -1.82
N LEU A 103 -3.61 9.48 -2.77
CA LEU A 103 -2.17 9.25 -2.75
C LEU A 103 -1.52 10.08 -3.85
N MET A 104 -0.49 10.82 -3.48
CA MET A 104 0.23 11.77 -4.32
C MET A 104 1.71 11.42 -4.36
N GLU A 105 2.35 11.71 -5.48
CA GLU A 105 3.80 11.67 -5.69
C GLU A 105 4.29 13.08 -6.01
N GLY A 106 5.08 13.67 -5.11
CA GLY A 106 5.50 15.06 -5.25
C GLY A 106 4.31 16.02 -5.39
N ALA A 107 4.60 17.25 -5.83
CA ALA A 107 3.61 18.33 -5.73
C ALA A 107 2.37 18.17 -6.65
N ASP A 108 2.49 17.49 -7.79
CA ASP A 108 1.48 17.59 -8.85
C ASP A 108 0.97 16.24 -9.38
N LYS A 109 1.53 15.10 -8.94
CA LYS A 109 1.16 13.79 -9.49
C LYS A 109 0.21 13.04 -8.56
N LEU A 110 -1.08 13.03 -8.94
CA LEU A 110 -2.08 12.17 -8.31
C LEU A 110 -1.90 10.72 -8.78
N LEU A 111 -1.61 9.79 -7.86
CA LEU A 111 -1.53 8.36 -8.15
C LEU A 111 -2.91 7.72 -8.16
N TRP A 112 -3.69 7.95 -7.11
CA TRP A 112 -5.08 7.51 -7.04
C TRP A 112 -5.90 8.39 -6.10
N SER A 113 -7.23 8.34 -6.31
CA SER A 113 -8.22 8.93 -5.41
C SER A 113 -9.37 7.95 -5.18
N VAL A 114 -9.80 7.85 -3.93
CA VAL A 114 -10.91 6.99 -3.48
C VAL A 114 -11.86 7.85 -2.67
N GLN A 115 -13.16 7.73 -2.94
CA GLN A 115 -14.21 8.31 -2.12
C GLN A 115 -14.86 7.20 -1.32
N VAL A 116 -14.88 7.33 0.00
CA VAL A 116 -15.61 6.46 0.91
C VAL A 116 -16.81 7.20 1.49
N ASP A 117 -17.81 6.44 1.94
CA ASP A 117 -19.04 6.98 2.53
C ASP A 117 -18.95 7.02 4.07
N HIS A 118 -17.77 7.35 4.60
CA HIS A 118 -17.49 7.35 6.05
C HIS A 118 -16.67 8.58 6.41
N GLN A 119 -16.86 9.07 7.64
CA GLN A 119 -16.16 10.26 8.12
C GLN A 119 -14.76 9.88 8.62
N LEU A 120 -13.72 10.18 7.83
CA LEU A 120 -12.34 9.83 8.15
C LEU A 120 -11.70 10.89 9.05
N PHE A 121 -10.97 10.47 10.08
CA PHE A 121 -10.39 11.41 11.05
C PHE A 121 -8.95 11.13 11.41
N ALA A 122 -8.45 9.94 11.09
CA ALA A 122 -7.06 9.58 11.27
C ALA A 122 -6.51 9.00 9.97
N LEU A 123 -5.24 9.28 9.73
CA LEU A 123 -4.49 8.84 8.56
C LEU A 123 -3.09 8.44 9.02
N GLU A 124 -2.74 7.19 8.78
CA GLU A 124 -1.48 6.58 9.18
C GLU A 124 -0.86 5.83 8.01
N LYS A 125 0.41 5.45 8.14
CA LYS A 125 1.13 4.62 7.17
C LYS A 125 1.79 3.46 7.89
N LEU A 126 1.66 2.25 7.34
CA LEU A 126 2.20 1.04 7.96
C LEU A 126 2.33 -0.06 6.92
N ASP A 127 3.48 -0.72 6.87
CA ASP A 127 3.67 -1.95 6.10
C ASP A 127 2.99 -3.11 6.83
N VAL A 128 1.79 -3.48 6.37
CA VAL A 128 1.03 -4.61 6.90
C VAL A 128 1.24 -5.88 6.10
N THR A 129 1.92 -5.82 4.95
CA THR A 129 2.20 -6.99 4.11
C THR A 129 3.61 -7.56 4.31
N GLY A 130 4.50 -6.81 4.95
CA GLY A 130 5.89 -7.17 5.19
C GLY A 130 6.76 -7.11 3.93
N ASN A 131 6.31 -6.45 2.86
CA ASN A 131 7.05 -6.35 1.60
C ASN A 131 7.91 -5.07 1.51
N GLY A 132 7.90 -4.23 2.55
CA GLY A 132 8.60 -2.96 2.63
C GLY A 132 7.82 -1.75 2.08
N HIS A 133 6.71 -1.97 1.38
CA HIS A 133 5.82 -0.91 0.93
C HIS A 133 4.84 -0.59 2.06
N GLU A 134 4.75 0.67 2.46
CA GLU A 134 3.78 1.07 3.48
C GLU A 134 2.40 1.28 2.86
N GLU A 135 1.38 0.63 3.43
CA GLU A 135 -0.01 0.92 3.08
C GLU A 135 -0.52 2.17 3.80
N VAL A 136 -1.46 2.87 3.18
CA VAL A 136 -2.18 4.00 3.76
C VAL A 136 -3.35 3.49 4.58
N ILE A 137 -3.37 3.82 5.87
CA ILE A 137 -4.42 3.40 6.80
C ILE A 137 -5.27 4.60 7.20
N ALA A 138 -6.57 4.55 6.91
CA ALA A 138 -7.51 5.61 7.26
C ALA A 138 -8.62 5.07 8.16
N CYS A 139 -8.84 5.72 9.30
CA CYS A 139 -9.86 5.31 10.27
C CYS A 139 -11.02 6.31 10.32
N ALA A 140 -12.24 5.78 10.36
CA ALA A 140 -13.47 6.51 10.55
C ALA A 140 -13.97 6.47 12.00
N TRP A 141 -14.82 7.43 12.37
CA TRP A 141 -15.37 7.56 13.72
C TRP A 141 -16.24 6.37 14.16
N ASP A 142 -16.81 5.63 13.21
CA ASP A 142 -17.63 4.44 13.45
C ASP A 142 -16.83 3.13 13.52
N GLY A 143 -15.49 3.23 13.54
CA GLY A 143 -14.61 2.08 13.60
C GLY A 143 -14.27 1.45 12.25
N GLN A 144 -14.84 1.94 11.15
CA GLN A 144 -14.45 1.48 9.83
C GLN A 144 -13.02 1.96 9.51
N THR A 145 -12.12 1.00 9.29
CA THR A 145 -10.74 1.23 8.90
C THR A 145 -10.51 0.76 7.48
N TYR A 146 -9.85 1.58 6.68
CA TYR A 146 -9.44 1.32 5.31
C TYR A 146 -7.93 1.20 5.28
N ILE A 147 -7.43 0.12 4.69
CA ILE A 147 -6.01 -0.10 4.41
C ILE A 147 -5.91 -0.11 2.89
N ILE A 148 -5.10 0.77 2.31
CA ILE A 148 -5.02 0.97 0.86
C ILE A 148 -3.56 0.91 0.42
N ASP A 149 -3.27 0.03 -0.53
CA ASP A 149 -1.94 -0.10 -1.10
C ASP A 149 -1.66 0.96 -2.19
N HIS A 150 -0.46 0.90 -2.75
CA HIS A 150 -0.03 1.77 -3.83
C HIS A 150 -0.82 1.53 -5.13
N ASN A 151 -1.36 0.32 -5.32
CA ASN A 151 -2.16 -0.11 -6.46
C ASN A 151 -3.66 0.20 -6.31
N ARG A 152 -4.05 0.93 -5.25
CA ARG A 152 -5.45 1.28 -4.91
C ARG A 152 -6.31 0.05 -4.54
N THR A 153 -5.69 -1.05 -4.15
CA THR A 153 -6.39 -2.17 -3.54
C THR A 153 -6.77 -1.81 -2.11
N VAL A 154 -8.00 -2.14 -1.72
CA VAL A 154 -8.55 -1.76 -0.41
C VAL A 154 -8.86 -3.00 0.41
N ALA A 155 -8.25 -3.11 1.58
CA ALA A 155 -8.70 -3.99 2.65
C ALA A 155 -9.50 -3.18 3.68
N ARG A 156 -10.54 -3.77 4.23
CA ARG A 156 -11.42 -3.14 5.21
C ARG A 156 -11.43 -3.94 6.51
N PHE A 157 -11.29 -3.22 7.61
CA PHE A 157 -11.42 -3.76 8.95
C PHE A 157 -12.47 -2.95 9.72
N GLN A 158 -13.29 -3.61 10.52
CA GLN A 158 -14.32 -2.97 11.33
C GLN A 158 -14.00 -3.18 12.80
N ALA A 159 -13.76 -2.09 13.53
CA ALA A 159 -13.70 -2.14 14.99
C ALA A 159 -15.12 -2.21 15.58
N ASP A 160 -15.28 -2.90 16.71
CA ASP A 160 -16.61 -3.16 17.31
C ASP A 160 -17.25 -1.92 17.97
N GLU A 161 -16.47 -0.88 18.26
CA GLU A 161 -16.94 0.34 18.92
C GLU A 161 -16.54 1.59 18.13
N ASN A 162 -17.32 2.67 18.29
CA ASN A 162 -16.96 3.98 17.75
C ASN A 162 -15.62 4.45 18.32
N VAL A 163 -14.80 5.05 17.46
CA VAL A 163 -13.41 5.36 17.71
C VAL A 163 -13.26 6.87 17.93
N SER A 164 -12.60 7.21 19.02
CA SER A 164 -12.28 8.60 19.42
C SER A 164 -10.84 8.99 19.12
N ALA A 165 -9.92 8.01 19.10
CA ALA A 165 -8.55 8.19 18.64
C ALA A 165 -8.05 6.90 17.98
N PHE A 166 -7.19 7.04 16.98
CA PHE A 166 -6.59 5.94 16.24
C PHE A 166 -5.13 6.24 15.97
N CYS A 167 -4.28 5.22 16.06
CA CYS A 167 -2.90 5.27 15.58
C CYS A 167 -2.49 3.88 15.08
N ALA A 168 -1.56 3.85 14.14
CA ALA A 168 -0.99 2.63 13.60
C ALA A 168 0.53 2.75 13.57
N GLY A 169 1.22 1.65 13.83
CA GLY A 169 2.68 1.69 13.90
C GLY A 169 3.29 0.36 14.30
N LEU A 170 4.61 0.35 14.36
CA LEU A 170 5.39 -0.77 14.85
C LEU A 170 5.55 -0.65 16.38
N TYR A 171 4.92 -1.55 17.14
CA TYR A 171 4.97 -1.55 18.61
C TYR A 171 5.39 -2.90 19.16
N ALA A 172 6.13 -2.89 20.27
CA ALA A 172 6.50 -4.09 21.02
C ALA A 172 5.38 -4.49 22.01
N CYS A 173 4.23 -4.94 21.50
CA CYS A 173 3.08 -5.31 22.33
C CYS A 173 3.24 -6.66 23.03
N LYS A 174 3.82 -7.65 22.33
CA LYS A 174 4.01 -9.00 22.84
C LYS A 174 5.37 -9.54 22.40
N GLY A 175 6.27 -9.72 23.37
CA GLY A 175 7.67 -10.08 23.11
C GLY A 175 8.59 -8.86 23.06
N ALA A 176 9.84 -9.07 22.60
CA ALA A 176 10.86 -8.02 22.51
C ALA A 176 11.05 -7.46 21.09
N SER A 177 10.16 -7.80 20.16
CA SER A 177 10.19 -7.36 18.76
C SER A 177 9.02 -6.44 18.46
N ASN A 178 9.26 -5.42 17.63
CA ASN A 178 8.19 -4.58 17.12
C ASN A 178 7.39 -5.34 16.06
N SER A 179 6.06 -5.32 16.13
CA SER A 179 5.18 -5.83 15.09
C SER A 179 4.16 -4.75 14.66
N PRO A 180 3.61 -4.85 13.44
CA PRO A 180 2.57 -3.94 12.97
C PRO A 180 1.34 -4.02 13.86
N CYS A 181 0.86 -2.88 14.32
CA CYS A 181 -0.20 -2.78 15.30
C CYS A 181 -1.20 -1.69 14.91
N LEU A 182 -2.47 -1.94 15.17
CA LEU A 182 -3.56 -0.97 15.10
C LEU A 182 -4.09 -0.69 16.50
N VAL A 183 -4.07 0.57 16.91
CA VAL A 183 -4.48 1.01 18.24
C VAL A 183 -5.72 1.87 18.13
N TYR A 184 -6.80 1.41 18.75
CA TYR A 184 -8.09 2.09 18.79
C TYR A 184 -8.41 2.55 20.20
N VAL A 185 -8.81 3.80 20.36
CA VAL A 185 -9.36 4.33 21.62
C VAL A 185 -10.84 4.60 21.41
N SER A 186 -11.72 3.90 22.12
CA SER A 186 -13.15 4.06 21.95
C SER A 186 -13.74 5.16 22.84
N PHE A 187 -14.93 5.64 22.47
CA PHE A 187 -15.70 6.56 23.32
C PHE A 187 -16.14 5.94 24.66
N SER A 188 -16.04 4.61 24.81
CA SER A 188 -16.28 3.92 26.07
C SER A 188 -15.05 3.90 27.00
N GLN A 189 -14.00 4.66 26.66
CA GLN A 189 -12.73 4.75 27.40
C GLN A 189 -11.94 3.43 27.42
N LYS A 190 -12.11 2.59 26.39
CA LYS A 190 -11.32 1.37 26.21
C LYS A 190 -10.27 1.57 25.14
N ILE A 191 -9.12 0.95 25.33
CA ILE A 191 -8.05 0.89 24.34
C ILE A 191 -7.97 -0.54 23.82
N TYR A 192 -8.16 -0.70 22.51
CA TYR A 192 -8.01 -1.97 21.80
C TYR A 192 -6.71 -1.93 21.01
N ILE A 193 -5.88 -2.95 21.21
CA ILE A 193 -4.64 -3.11 20.46
C ILE A 193 -4.78 -4.41 19.67
N TYR A 194 -4.82 -4.29 18.35
CA TYR A 194 -4.64 -5.43 17.46
C TYR A 194 -3.15 -5.47 17.13
N TRP A 195 -2.45 -6.46 17.68
CA TRP A 195 -1.02 -6.64 17.46
C TRP A 195 -0.76 -7.69 16.38
N ASP A 196 0.40 -7.60 15.74
CA ASP A 196 0.82 -8.53 14.69
C ASP A 196 -0.18 -8.58 13.53
N VAL A 197 -0.62 -7.39 13.10
CA VAL A 197 -1.55 -7.21 11.98
C VAL A 197 -0.78 -7.43 10.68
N GLN A 198 -0.89 -8.65 10.16
CA GLN A 198 -0.25 -9.05 8.91
C GLN A 198 -1.30 -9.47 7.88
N LEU A 199 -1.17 -8.96 6.66
CA LEU A 199 -1.94 -9.37 5.50
C LEU A 199 -1.01 -10.11 4.55
N GLU A 200 -1.32 -11.36 4.21
CA GLU A 200 -0.50 -12.12 3.26
C GLU A 200 -0.37 -11.37 1.92
N ARG A 201 -1.47 -10.77 1.46
CA ARG A 201 -1.57 -9.93 0.26
C ARG A 201 -2.71 -8.94 0.38
N MET A 202 -2.53 -7.77 -0.21
CA MET A 202 -3.62 -6.81 -0.42
C MET A 202 -4.51 -7.23 -1.58
N GLU A 203 -3.90 -7.62 -2.71
CA GLU A 203 -4.61 -8.00 -3.92
C GLU A 203 -5.40 -9.31 -3.77
N SER A 204 -6.67 -9.28 -4.19
CA SER A 204 -7.45 -10.49 -4.38
C SER A 204 -6.82 -11.33 -5.47
N THR A 205 -6.26 -12.47 -5.08
CA THR A 205 -5.68 -13.44 -6.00
C THR A 205 -6.62 -14.62 -6.24
N ASN A 206 -6.35 -15.38 -7.28
CA ASN A 206 -6.98 -16.67 -7.51
C ASN A 206 -5.88 -17.70 -7.73
N LEU A 207 -6.22 -18.97 -7.58
CA LEU A 207 -5.23 -20.05 -7.66
C LEU A 207 -4.41 -20.01 -8.97
N LEU A 208 -5.02 -19.67 -10.10
CA LEU A 208 -4.31 -19.53 -11.37
C LEU A 208 -3.23 -18.45 -11.30
N LYS A 209 -3.56 -17.25 -10.81
CA LYS A 209 -2.58 -16.17 -10.65
C LYS A 209 -1.43 -16.56 -9.71
N ILE A 210 -1.72 -17.29 -8.64
CA ILE A 210 -0.68 -17.76 -7.72
C ILE A 210 0.24 -18.76 -8.42
N LEU A 211 -0.34 -19.74 -9.11
CA LEU A 211 0.41 -20.76 -9.83
C LEU A 211 1.20 -20.17 -11.01
N ASP A 212 0.68 -19.14 -11.68
CA ASP A 212 1.41 -18.43 -12.73
C ASP A 212 2.68 -17.73 -12.22
N CYS A 213 2.71 -17.29 -10.96
CA CYS A 213 3.91 -16.72 -10.36
C CYS A 213 4.95 -17.79 -9.99
N ASP A 214 4.59 -19.07 -10.00
CA ASP A 214 5.49 -20.18 -9.70
C ASP A 214 6.22 -20.63 -10.99
N PRO A 215 7.56 -20.53 -11.06
CA PRO A 215 8.32 -20.96 -12.23
C PRO A 215 8.21 -22.47 -12.49
N GLU A 216 7.97 -23.29 -11.46
CA GLU A 216 7.81 -24.74 -11.63
C GLU A 216 6.49 -25.10 -12.31
N PHE A 217 5.45 -24.27 -12.12
CA PHE A 217 4.13 -24.52 -12.68
C PHE A 217 4.14 -24.62 -14.21
N GLY A 218 4.91 -23.76 -14.88
CA GLY A 218 5.07 -23.80 -16.33
C GLY A 218 5.68 -25.12 -16.81
N ASN A 219 6.69 -25.63 -16.09
CA ASN A 219 7.34 -26.90 -16.41
C ASN A 219 6.39 -28.09 -16.20
N LEU A 220 5.60 -28.07 -15.12
CA LEU A 220 4.60 -29.09 -14.81
C LEU A 220 3.48 -29.13 -15.86
N LEU A 221 2.98 -27.97 -16.29
CA LEU A 221 1.99 -27.89 -17.36
C LEU A 221 2.53 -28.52 -18.66
N GLN A 222 3.78 -28.23 -19.02
CA GLN A 222 4.41 -28.81 -20.20
C GLN A 222 4.57 -30.33 -20.10
N GLN A 223 4.98 -30.85 -18.93
CA GLN A 223 5.07 -32.30 -18.69
C GLN A 223 3.71 -33.00 -18.81
N LEU A 224 2.64 -32.31 -18.43
CA LEU A 224 1.27 -32.80 -18.51
C LEU A 224 0.61 -32.52 -19.88
N GLY A 225 1.34 -31.93 -20.82
CA GLY A 225 0.86 -31.64 -22.18
C GLY A 225 -0.19 -30.54 -22.26
N VAL A 226 -0.25 -29.66 -21.26
CA VAL A 226 -1.19 -28.52 -21.22
C VAL A 226 -0.43 -27.23 -21.53
N GLU A 227 -0.90 -26.47 -22.51
CA GLU A 227 -0.32 -25.16 -22.81
C GLU A 227 -0.72 -24.13 -21.76
N ARG A 228 0.26 -23.33 -21.31
CA ARG A 228 0.05 -22.27 -20.32
C ARG A 228 -0.94 -21.19 -20.76
N SER A 229 -1.04 -20.94 -22.07
CA SER A 229 -2.01 -20.01 -22.66
C SER A 229 -3.45 -20.53 -22.65
N ASP A 230 -3.66 -21.84 -22.53
CA ASP A 230 -5.00 -22.44 -22.48
C ASP A 230 -5.54 -22.46 -21.06
N VAL A 231 -6.08 -21.31 -20.65
CA VAL A 231 -6.66 -21.09 -19.31
C VAL A 231 -7.78 -22.10 -18.99
N SER A 232 -8.52 -22.59 -19.99
CA SER A 232 -9.59 -23.56 -19.77
C SER A 232 -9.02 -24.93 -19.44
N ALA A 233 -8.05 -25.41 -20.23
CA ALA A 233 -7.38 -26.69 -19.97
C ALA A 233 -6.62 -26.67 -18.65
N VAL A 234 -5.96 -25.57 -18.31
CA VAL A 234 -5.28 -25.38 -17.02
C VAL A 234 -6.28 -25.45 -15.87
N ARG A 235 -7.42 -24.76 -15.97
CA ARG A 235 -8.48 -24.79 -14.94
C ARG A 235 -9.04 -26.20 -14.76
N ASP A 236 -9.30 -26.91 -15.86
CA ASP A 236 -9.81 -28.28 -15.82
C ASP A 236 -8.82 -29.25 -15.20
N LEU A 237 -7.52 -29.09 -15.51
CA LEU A 237 -6.44 -29.86 -14.90
C LEU A 237 -6.39 -29.61 -13.38
N ILE A 238 -6.33 -28.34 -12.96
CA ILE A 238 -6.33 -27.96 -11.54
C ILE A 238 -7.55 -28.53 -10.83
N HIS A 239 -8.74 -28.42 -11.42
CA HIS A 239 -9.98 -28.95 -10.86
C HIS A 239 -9.92 -30.47 -10.71
N LYS A 240 -9.42 -31.19 -11.72
CA LYS A 240 -9.23 -32.65 -11.64
C LYS A 240 -8.24 -33.05 -10.56
N THR A 241 -7.12 -32.34 -10.42
CA THR A 241 -6.09 -32.63 -9.43
C THR A 241 -6.56 -32.38 -8.00
N LEU A 242 -7.26 -31.27 -7.75
CA LEU A 242 -7.73 -30.91 -6.41
C LEU A 242 -8.92 -31.75 -5.94
N TYR A 243 -9.85 -32.10 -6.84
CA TYR A 243 -11.11 -32.73 -6.46
C TYR A 243 -11.22 -34.21 -6.86
N PHE A 244 -10.36 -34.72 -7.76
CA PHE A 244 -10.39 -36.11 -8.22
C PHE A 244 -8.99 -36.76 -8.32
N PRO A 245 -8.16 -36.73 -7.25
CA PRO A 245 -6.77 -37.20 -7.30
C PRO A 245 -6.64 -38.70 -7.63
N GLU A 246 -7.60 -39.53 -7.22
CA GLU A 246 -7.53 -40.98 -7.42
C GLU A 246 -7.71 -41.44 -8.88
N LYS A 247 -8.35 -40.62 -9.73
CA LYS A 247 -8.57 -40.97 -11.15
C LYS A 247 -7.31 -40.88 -12.01
N HIS A 248 -6.26 -40.20 -11.55
CA HIS A 248 -4.99 -40.08 -12.29
C HIS A 248 -4.03 -41.27 -12.05
N GLN A 249 -4.18 -42.02 -10.96
CA GLN A 249 -3.32 -43.19 -10.70
C GLN A 249 -3.69 -44.43 -11.53
N GLN A 250 -4.90 -44.51 -12.07
CA GLN A 250 -5.36 -45.64 -12.88
C GLN A 250 -4.99 -45.53 -14.38
N SER A 251 -4.50 -44.38 -14.83
CA SER A 251 -4.10 -44.15 -16.22
C SER A 251 -2.61 -44.40 -16.50
N SER A 252 -1.82 -44.79 -15.50
CA SER A 252 -0.46 -45.29 -15.71
C SER A 252 -0.55 -46.73 -16.23
N PRO A 253 0.02 -47.09 -17.39
CA PRO A 253 0.07 -48.49 -17.81
C PRO A 253 1.07 -49.21 -16.92
N SER A 254 0.59 -49.79 -15.82
CA SER A 254 1.32 -50.82 -15.09
C SER A 254 1.63 -51.94 -16.07
N GLN A 255 2.88 -52.05 -16.51
CA GLN A 255 3.39 -53.25 -17.16
C GLN A 255 3.36 -54.40 -16.16
N CYS A 256 2.21 -55.04 -16.01
CA CYS A 256 2.15 -56.41 -15.53
C CYS A 256 2.33 -57.30 -16.76
N GLN A 257 3.57 -57.70 -17.02
CA GLN A 257 3.83 -58.89 -17.83
C GLN A 257 3.38 -60.10 -17.01
N ASP A 258 2.21 -60.63 -17.32
CA ASP A 258 1.88 -62.01 -17.02
C ASP A 258 2.62 -62.92 -18.01
N PRO A 259 3.45 -63.88 -17.58
CA PRO A 259 3.80 -64.99 -18.45
C PRO A 259 2.68 -66.02 -18.36
N ALA A 260 1.91 -66.12 -19.43
CA ALA A 260 0.99 -67.21 -19.67
C ALA A 260 1.76 -68.53 -19.88
N GLY A 261 1.39 -69.55 -19.10
CA GLY A 261 0.96 -70.84 -19.65
C GLY A 261 2.02 -71.87 -20.05
N ALA A 262 2.10 -72.91 -19.20
CA ALA A 262 2.12 -74.34 -19.53
C ALA A 262 3.37 -74.97 -20.20
N ASP A 263 3.91 -76.01 -19.56
CA ASP A 263 3.45 -77.37 -19.90
C ASP A 263 3.74 -78.42 -18.79
N PRO A 264 2.95 -79.51 -18.74
CA PRO A 264 3.07 -80.61 -17.78
C PRO A 264 3.88 -81.80 -18.35
N SER A 265 4.19 -82.76 -17.47
CA SER A 265 4.47 -84.20 -17.68
C SER A 265 5.85 -84.75 -17.23
N ASP A 266 5.73 -85.76 -16.35
CA ASP A 266 6.45 -87.03 -16.27
C ASP A 266 8.00 -87.06 -16.23
N HIS A 267 8.55 -87.27 -15.03
CA HIS A 267 9.03 -88.58 -14.52
C HIS A 267 9.69 -88.46 -13.14
#